data_AF-A0A6G3XKC3-F1
#
_entry.id   AF-A0A6G3XKC3-F1
#
_cell.length_a   1.000
_cell.length_b   1.000
_cell.length_c   1.000
_cell.angle_alpha   90.00
_cell.angle_beta   90.00
_cell.angle_gamma   90.00
#
_symmetry.space_group_name_H-M   'P 1'
#
loop_
_entity.id
_entity.type
_entity.pdbx_description
1 polymer ?
#
loop_
_entity_poly.entity_id
_entity_poly.type
_entity_poly.pdbx_seq_one_letter_code
_entity_poly.pdbx_strand_id
1 'polypeptide(L)'
;PDLVVACVVGDGEAETGPLAASWHGDKFLDPVHDGAVLPILHLNGYKIANPTVLARIPEDELDRLLRGYGHDPLFVTGDDPATVHRALAAAMDTALDRIGAYQRAAR
;
A
#
# COMPACT_ATOMS: atom_id res chain seq x y z
N PRO A 1 -13.27 8.88 -12.53
CA PRO A 1 -12.86 9.46 -11.24
C PRO A 1 -13.30 8.71 -9.95
N ASP A 2 -14.49 8.09 -9.87
CA ASP A 2 -15.05 7.67 -8.58
C ASP A 2 -14.73 6.22 -8.15
N LEU A 3 -14.00 5.46 -8.97
CA LEU A 3 -13.59 4.09 -8.63
C LEU A 3 -12.36 4.10 -7.72
N VAL A 4 -12.41 3.34 -6.64
CA VAL A 4 -11.25 3.00 -5.81
C VAL A 4 -10.98 1.50 -5.93
N VAL A 5 -9.74 1.14 -6.27
CA VAL A 5 -9.29 -0.26 -6.34
C VAL A 5 -8.42 -0.57 -5.13
N ALA A 6 -8.92 -1.41 -4.22
CA ALA A 6 -8.09 -2.01 -3.18
C ALA A 6 -7.27 -3.16 -3.79
N CYS A 7 -5.98 -2.92 -3.99
CA CYS A 7 -5.07 -3.85 -4.67
C CYS A 7 -4.22 -4.58 -3.64
N VAL A 8 -4.54 -5.84 -3.34
CA VAL A 8 -3.74 -6.66 -2.42
C VAL A 8 -2.54 -7.20 -3.17
N VAL A 9 -1.35 -6.88 -2.65
CA VAL A 9 -0.05 -7.22 -3.23
C VAL A 9 0.67 -8.17 -2.28
N GLY A 10 1.05 -9.35 -2.78
CA GLY A 10 1.87 -10.27 -1.99
C GLY A 10 3.29 -9.74 -1.80
N ASP A 11 3.87 -9.90 -0.63
CA ASP A 11 5.26 -9.53 -0.37
C ASP A 11 6.28 -10.34 -1.22
N GLY A 12 5.97 -11.60 -1.52
CA GLY A 12 6.73 -12.40 -2.47
C GLY A 12 6.51 -11.98 -3.94
N GLU A 13 5.30 -11.52 -4.27
CA GLU A 13 4.98 -10.97 -5.59
C GLU A 13 5.78 -9.67 -5.83
N ALA A 14 5.93 -8.85 -4.79
CA ALA A 14 6.62 -7.55 -4.82
C ALA A 14 8.09 -7.63 -5.22
N GLU A 15 8.69 -8.81 -5.17
CA GLU A 15 10.05 -9.05 -5.65
C GLU A 15 10.15 -9.24 -7.17
N THR A 16 9.02 -9.38 -7.86
CA THR A 16 9.01 -9.53 -9.32
C THR A 16 9.28 -8.19 -10.00
N GLY A 17 10.02 -8.22 -11.12
CA GLY A 17 10.34 -7.01 -11.90
C GLY A 17 9.10 -6.20 -12.32
N PRO A 18 8.02 -6.83 -12.84
CA PRO A 18 6.80 -6.11 -13.19
C PRO A 18 6.17 -5.39 -12.00
N LEU A 19 6.06 -6.03 -10.83
CA LEU A 19 5.43 -5.40 -9.68
C LEU A 19 6.31 -4.30 -9.09
N ALA A 20 7.63 -4.50 -9.03
CA ALA A 20 8.58 -3.47 -8.61
C ALA A 20 8.48 -2.20 -9.47
N ALA A 21 8.30 -2.34 -10.79
CA ALA A 21 8.10 -1.20 -11.68
C ALA A 21 6.70 -0.57 -11.55
N SER A 22 5.69 -1.37 -11.20
CA SER A 22 4.29 -0.91 -11.13
C SER A 22 4.02 0.14 -10.04
N TRP A 23 4.88 0.23 -9.02
CA TRP A 23 4.82 1.28 -7.99
C TRP A 23 5.02 2.70 -8.55
N HIS A 24 5.52 2.84 -9.77
CA HIS A 24 5.58 4.12 -10.47
C HIS A 24 4.29 4.48 -11.22
N GLY A 25 3.26 3.61 -11.19
CA GLY A 25 1.99 3.82 -11.90
C GLY A 25 1.27 5.10 -11.47
N ASP A 26 1.44 5.53 -10.22
CA ASP A 26 0.88 6.75 -9.67
C ASP A 26 1.38 8.03 -10.38
N LYS A 27 2.56 8.01 -11.02
CA LYS A 27 3.10 9.17 -11.77
C LYS A 27 2.30 9.48 -13.03
N PHE A 28 1.46 8.53 -13.46
CA PHE A 28 0.66 8.63 -14.67
C PHE A 28 -0.83 8.83 -14.37
N LEU A 29 -1.24 8.77 -13.10
CA LEU A 29 -2.63 8.99 -12.70
C LEU A 29 -2.91 10.49 -12.55
N ASP A 30 -4.05 10.92 -13.09
CA ASP A 30 -4.58 12.27 -12.89
C ASP A 30 -5.76 12.23 -11.90
N PRO A 31 -5.62 12.74 -10.66
CA PRO A 31 -6.68 12.69 -9.64
C PRO A 31 -7.94 13.49 -10.01
N VAL A 32 -7.90 14.36 -11.03
CA VAL A 32 -9.08 15.06 -11.55
C VAL A 32 -9.97 14.12 -12.36
N HIS A 33 -9.36 13.27 -13.21
CA HIS A 33 -10.06 12.47 -14.22
C HIS A 33 -10.13 10.97 -13.85
N ASP A 34 -9.08 10.43 -13.25
CA ASP A 34 -8.92 9.02 -12.95
C ASP A 34 -9.45 8.63 -11.56
N GLY A 35 -9.65 7.32 -11.38
CA GLY A 35 -9.91 6.74 -10.07
C GLY A 35 -8.66 6.74 -9.17
N ALA A 36 -8.74 6.00 -8.07
CA ALA A 36 -7.60 5.81 -7.17
C ALA A 36 -7.31 4.31 -6.98
N VAL A 37 -6.04 4.00 -6.73
CA VAL A 37 -5.60 2.68 -6.28
C VAL A 37 -5.14 2.81 -4.83
N LEU A 38 -5.60 1.90 -3.98
CA LEU A 38 -5.12 1.70 -2.61
C LEU A 38 -4.32 0.39 -2.57
N PRO A 39 -2.98 0.44 -2.71
CA PRO A 39 -2.15 -0.75 -2.58
C PRO A 39 -2.11 -1.23 -1.13
N ILE A 40 -2.32 -2.53 -0.93
CA ILE A 40 -2.24 -3.22 0.37
C ILE A 40 -1.12 -4.24 0.26
N LEU A 41 0.07 -3.88 0.73
CA LEU A 41 1.21 -4.80 0.77
C LEU A 41 1.02 -5.81 1.90
N HIS A 42 0.70 -7.06 1.54
CA HIS A 42 0.49 -8.16 2.47
C HIS A 42 1.83 -8.77 2.89
N LEU A 43 2.47 -8.16 3.90
CA LEU A 43 3.73 -8.60 4.51
C LEU A 43 3.52 -9.79 5.47
N ASN A 44 3.15 -10.96 4.94
CA ASN A 44 3.02 -12.17 5.74
C ASN A 44 4.38 -12.85 6.04
N GLY A 45 5.46 -12.37 5.42
CA GLY A 45 6.84 -12.73 5.73
C GLY A 45 7.42 -13.87 4.93
N TYR A 46 6.63 -14.55 4.09
CA TYR A 46 7.04 -15.77 3.41
C TYR A 46 6.43 -15.92 2.00
N LYS A 47 7.25 -16.45 1.10
CA LYS A 47 6.83 -17.06 -0.17
C LYS A 47 6.92 -18.58 -0.06
N ILE A 48 6.79 -19.31 -1.18
CA ILE A 48 6.65 -20.77 -1.22
C ILE A 48 7.63 -21.52 -0.29
N ALA A 49 8.91 -21.13 -0.27
CA ALA A 49 9.94 -21.83 0.52
C ALA A 49 11.00 -20.89 1.11
N ASN A 50 10.72 -19.59 1.19
CA ASN A 50 11.70 -18.58 1.60
C ASN A 50 11.02 -17.40 2.30
N PRO A 51 11.75 -16.67 3.15
CA PRO A 51 11.30 -15.35 3.55
C PRO A 51 11.32 -14.36 2.37
N THR A 52 10.60 -13.26 2.53
CA THR A 52 10.51 -12.18 1.53
C THR A 52 11.44 -11.02 1.87
N VAL A 53 11.96 -10.33 0.86
CA VAL A 53 12.92 -9.23 1.07
C VAL A 53 12.30 -8.10 1.88
N LEU A 54 11.12 -7.64 1.47
CA LEU A 54 10.44 -6.49 2.11
C LEU A 54 10.02 -6.76 3.56
N ALA A 55 9.79 -8.02 3.93
CA ALA A 55 9.48 -8.38 5.33
C ALA A 55 10.72 -8.50 6.23
N ARG A 56 11.94 -8.40 5.67
CA ARG A 56 13.21 -8.57 6.41
C ARG A 56 14.06 -7.31 6.48
N ILE A 57 13.78 -6.30 5.67
CA ILE A 57 14.39 -4.99 5.83
C ILE A 57 13.81 -4.28 7.06
N PRO A 58 14.55 -3.35 7.68
CA PRO A 58 14.02 -2.50 8.74
C PRO A 58 12.76 -1.73 8.31
N GLU A 59 11.81 -1.52 9.22
CA GLU A 59 10.56 -0.81 8.94
C GLU A 59 10.81 0.63 8.43
N ASP A 60 11.85 1.31 8.94
CA ASP A 60 12.24 2.65 8.49
C ASP A 60 12.82 2.66 7.06
N GLU A 61 13.43 1.56 6.63
CA GLU A 61 13.90 1.39 5.26
C GLU A 61 12.71 1.17 4.33
N LEU A 62 11.74 0.34 4.73
CA LEU A 62 10.50 0.14 3.99
C LEU A 62 9.67 1.41 3.87
N ASP A 63 9.51 2.17 4.96
CA ASP A 63 8.80 3.46 4.94
C ASP A 63 9.46 4.43 3.96
N ARG A 64 10.80 4.58 4.02
CA ARG A 64 11.54 5.42 3.08
C ARG A 64 11.40 4.96 1.63
N LEU A 65 11.40 3.66 1.37
CA LEU A 65 11.20 3.11 0.03
C LEU A 65 9.81 3.48 -0.52
N LEU A 66 8.75 3.21 0.23
CA LEU A 66 7.37 3.48 -0.20
C LEU A 66 7.10 4.98 -0.34
N ARG A 67 7.63 5.80 0.57
CA ARG A 67 7.59 7.28 0.43
C ARG A 67 8.41 7.77 -0.75
N GLY A 68 9.54 7.12 -1.04
CA GLY A 68 10.33 7.36 -2.25
C GLY A 68 9.56 7.06 -3.53
N TYR A 69 8.66 6.06 -3.50
CA TYR A 69 7.65 5.83 -4.53
C TYR A 69 6.47 6.80 -4.46
N GLY A 70 6.47 7.84 -3.63
CA GLY A 70 5.39 8.83 -3.59
C GLY A 70 4.12 8.37 -2.85
N HIS A 71 4.16 7.24 -2.15
CA HIS A 71 3.06 6.80 -1.31
C HIS A 71 3.15 7.40 0.10
N ASP A 72 2.03 7.35 0.82
CA ASP A 72 1.93 7.72 2.24
C ASP A 72 1.51 6.48 3.06
N PRO A 73 2.47 5.67 3.54
CA PRO A 73 2.19 4.36 4.13
C PRO A 73 1.40 4.45 5.44
N LEU A 74 0.51 3.48 5.65
CA LEU A 74 -0.14 3.19 6.92
C LEU A 74 0.26 1.77 7.34
N PHE A 75 0.80 1.63 8.55
CA PHE A 75 1.25 0.34 9.09
C PHE A 75 0.18 -0.27 10.00
N VAL A 76 -0.16 -1.53 9.74
CA VAL A 76 -1.02 -2.34 10.59
C VAL A 76 -0.24 -3.60 10.95
N THR A 77 0.18 -3.70 12.20
CA THR A 77 1.02 -4.80 12.71
C THR A 77 0.40 -5.39 13.97
N GLY A 78 0.64 -6.69 14.20
CA GLY A 78 0.14 -7.40 15.37
C GLY A 78 -0.14 -8.87 15.09
N ASP A 79 -0.31 -9.64 16.14
CA ASP A 79 -0.56 -11.08 16.14
C ASP A 79 -1.94 -11.45 16.72
N ASP A 80 -2.55 -10.58 17.53
CA ASP A 80 -3.94 -10.72 17.99
C ASP A 80 -4.95 -10.31 16.91
N PRO A 81 -5.77 -11.25 16.37
CA PRO A 81 -6.70 -10.95 15.28
C PRO A 81 -7.71 -9.87 15.62
N ALA A 82 -8.25 -9.85 16.84
CA ALA A 82 -9.27 -8.88 17.24
C ALA A 82 -8.72 -7.45 17.22
N THR A 83 -7.47 -7.27 17.63
CA THR A 83 -6.76 -5.98 17.60
C THR A 83 -6.37 -5.59 16.19
N VAL A 84 -5.81 -6.50 15.40
CA VAL A 84 -5.42 -6.25 14.00
C VAL A 84 -6.64 -5.88 13.15
N HIS A 85 -7.79 -6.53 13.31
CA HIS A 85 -9.00 -6.17 12.57
C HIS A 85 -9.48 -4.75 12.85
N ARG A 86 -9.43 -4.30 14.11
CA ARG A 86 -9.80 -2.92 14.46
C ARG A 86 -8.80 -1.90 13.90
N ALA A 87 -7.51 -2.20 13.99
CA ALA A 87 -6.46 -1.34 13.44
C ALA A 87 -6.56 -1.24 11.91
N LEU A 88 -6.83 -2.37 11.23
CA LEU A 88 -7.04 -2.40 9.79
C LEU A 88 -8.26 -1.58 9.37
N ALA A 89 -9.38 -1.69 10.09
CA ALA A 89 -10.56 -0.86 9.81
C ALA A 89 -10.24 0.64 9.90
N ALA A 90 -9.58 1.08 10.98
CA ALA A 90 -9.19 2.48 11.15
C ALA A 90 -8.19 2.96 10.09
N ALA A 91 -7.26 2.10 9.66
CA ALA A 91 -6.32 2.41 8.59
C ALA A 91 -7.03 2.55 7.23
N MET A 92 -8.00 1.68 6.94
CA MET A 92 -8.80 1.77 5.71
C MET A 92 -9.63 3.05 5.67
N ASP A 93 -10.29 3.42 6.78
CA ASP A 93 -11.02 4.70 6.88
C ASP A 93 -10.09 5.88 6.63
N THR A 94 -8.93 5.90 7.29
CA THR A 94 -7.91 6.94 7.12
C THR A 94 -7.42 7.03 5.67
N ALA A 95 -7.17 5.89 5.02
CA ALA A 95 -6.72 5.85 3.63
C ALA A 95 -7.77 6.43 2.67
N LEU A 96 -9.05 6.05 2.84
CA LEU A 96 -10.14 6.55 2.01
C LEU A 96 -10.37 8.05 2.22
N ASP A 97 -10.29 8.54 3.46
CA ASP A 97 -10.38 9.97 3.77
C ASP A 97 -9.25 10.77 3.10
N ARG A 98 -8.00 10.26 3.15
CA ARG A 98 -6.84 10.87 2.48
C ARG A 98 -7.01 10.89 0.96
N ILE A 99 -7.42 9.77 0.35
CA ILE A 99 -7.69 9.71 -1.09
C ILE A 99 -8.74 10.76 -1.48
N GLY A 100 -9.86 10.84 -0.75
CA GLY A 100 -10.90 11.83 -1.01
C GLY A 100 -10.40 13.27 -0.84
N ALA A 101 -9.51 13.51 0.14
CA ALA A 101 -8.87 14.82 0.31
C ALA A 101 -7.96 15.19 -0.86
N TYR A 102 -7.13 14.25 -1.35
CA TYR A 102 -6.25 14.47 -2.50
C TYR A 102 -7.05 14.75 -3.78
N GLN A 103 -8.11 14.00 -4.04
CA GLN A 103 -8.98 14.23 -5.19
C GLN A 103 -9.71 15.58 -5.12
N ARG A 104 -10.16 16.01 -3.92
CA ARG A 104 -10.77 17.33 -3.75
C ARG A 104 -9.77 18.47 -3.93
N ALA A 105 -8.53 18.30 -3.47
CA ALA A 105 -7.50 19.31 -3.60
C ALA A 105 -7.01 19.50 -5.04
N ALA A 106 -7.16 18.48 -5.89
CA ALA A 106 -6.76 18.54 -7.30
C ALA A 106 -7.81 19.20 -8.22
N ARG A 107 -9.07 19.32 -7.79
CA ARG A 107 -10.20 19.88 -8.55
C ARG A 107 -10.43 21.35 -8.21
#